data_AF-A0A2S7NZV2-F1
#
_entry.id   AF-A0A2S7NZV2-F1
#
_cell.length_a   1.000
_cell.length_b   1.000
_cell.length_c   1.000
_cell.angle_alpha   90.00
_cell.angle_beta   90.00
_cell.angle_gamma   90.00
#
_symmetry.space_group_name_H-M   'P 1'
#
loop_
_entity.id
_entity.type
_entity.pdbx_description
1 polymer ?
#
loop_
_entity_poly.entity_id
_entity_poly.type
_entity_poly.pdbx_seq_one_letter_code
_entity_poly.pdbx_strand_id
1 'polypeptide(L)'
;MSQGRPHNGYVLEASPLPKLPVTGLAEVVGEKPQEQAINGTNDQIKLRDDATGRNPLVLLLDSIVDPQNLGAIIRTATFMGVAAVAVSTRNSAPFSNVVLKASAGASENMPILSVKQAGKFVEDSKAAGWKIYAAVAPEDFKTNPLDNMRSIETRFTDNLGDPLSESPCLLMLGGEGEGLHRALTSRAHIELSVRKRKEAGKLDSLNVSVAAGILCDAFMRQVVPKTMVEKLLEGEEEKEALDENKALDDNRLF
;
A
#
# COMPACT_ATOMS: atom_id res chain seq x y z
N MET A 1 30.98 10.34 2.85
CA MET A 1 30.62 9.91 1.48
C MET A 1 31.79 10.29 0.58
N SER A 2 32.54 9.31 0.08
CA SER A 2 33.62 9.55 -0.87
C SER A 2 33.01 10.07 -2.17
N GLN A 3 33.39 11.28 -2.57
CA GLN A 3 33.06 11.88 -3.86
C GLN A 3 33.80 11.15 -4.99
N GLY A 4 33.60 9.83 -5.13
CA GLY A 4 34.35 8.98 -6.07
C GLY A 4 35.83 8.77 -5.74
N ARG A 5 36.31 9.21 -4.56
CA ARG A 5 37.70 8.97 -4.14
C ARG A 5 37.88 7.51 -3.66
N PRO A 6 38.83 6.75 -4.21
CA PRO A 6 39.07 5.38 -3.80
C PRO A 6 39.49 5.34 -2.32
N HIS A 7 38.91 4.41 -1.57
CA HIS A 7 39.48 4.01 -0.29
C HIS A 7 40.47 2.87 -0.61
N ASN A 8 41.71 2.98 -0.14
CA ASN A 8 42.77 1.97 -0.37
C ASN A 8 43.05 1.62 -1.85
N GLY A 9 42.83 2.55 -2.79
CA GLY A 9 43.11 2.33 -4.22
C GLY A 9 42.06 1.52 -4.99
N TYR A 10 40.97 1.09 -4.34
CA TYR A 10 39.88 0.38 -4.99
C TYR A 10 38.61 1.24 -5.03
N VAL A 11 37.94 1.24 -6.19
CA VAL A 11 36.59 1.79 -6.38
C VAL A 11 35.68 0.59 -6.60
N LEU A 12 34.71 0.41 -5.71
CA LEU A 12 33.65 -0.57 -5.87
C LEU A 12 32.51 0.12 -6.61
N GLU A 13 32.27 -0.27 -7.86
CA GLU A 13 31.13 0.17 -8.65
C GLU A 13 29.95 -0.78 -8.36
N ALA A 14 28.82 -0.22 -7.95
CA ALA A 14 27.59 -0.98 -7.75
C ALA A 14 26.67 -0.78 -8.94
N SER A 15 26.05 -1.86 -9.42
CA SER A 15 25.00 -1.76 -10.44
C SER A 15 23.81 -0.94 -9.89
N PRO A 16 23.18 -0.10 -10.72
CA PRO A 16 21.96 0.58 -10.32
C PRO A 16 20.85 -0.43 -10.00
N LEU A 17 19.98 -0.10 -9.04
CA LEU A 17 18.82 -0.94 -8.75
C LEU A 17 17.93 -1.10 -9.98
N PRO A 18 17.44 -2.33 -10.24
CA PRO A 18 16.50 -2.57 -11.34
C PRO A 18 15.22 -1.77 -11.10
N LYS A 19 14.86 -0.99 -12.11
CA LYS A 19 13.66 -0.14 -12.12
C LYS A 19 12.85 -0.53 -13.32
N LEU A 20 11.89 -1.42 -13.10
CA LEU A 20 11.17 -2.07 -14.19
C LEU A 20 10.16 -1.07 -14.78
N PRO A 21 10.30 -0.66 -16.05
CA PRO A 21 9.36 0.26 -16.66
C PRO A 21 8.02 -0.45 -16.86
N VAL A 22 6.93 0.15 -16.40
CA VAL A 22 5.59 -0.41 -16.54
C VAL A 22 4.61 0.60 -17.11
N THR A 23 3.64 0.10 -17.86
CA THR A 23 2.53 0.90 -18.42
C THR A 23 1.23 0.74 -17.65
N GLY A 24 1.04 -0.37 -16.92
CA GLY A 24 -0.15 -0.67 -16.11
C GLY A 24 0.07 -1.93 -15.26
N LEU A 25 -0.86 -2.24 -14.37
CA LEU A 25 -0.92 -3.51 -13.65
C LEU A 25 -1.82 -4.50 -14.39
N ALA A 26 -1.46 -5.78 -14.35
CA ALA A 26 -2.25 -6.87 -14.95
C ALA A 26 -3.34 -7.37 -13.97
N GLU A 27 -4.26 -8.17 -14.50
CA GLU A 27 -5.26 -8.86 -13.69
C GLU A 27 -4.58 -9.83 -12.71
N VAL A 28 -5.07 -9.88 -11.46
CA VAL A 28 -4.52 -10.77 -10.44
C VAL A 28 -5.16 -12.14 -10.59
N VAL A 29 -4.50 -13.01 -11.36
CA VAL A 29 -4.94 -14.39 -11.55
C VAL A 29 -4.42 -15.26 -10.40
N GLY A 30 -5.32 -15.91 -9.66
CA GLY A 30 -4.99 -16.85 -8.60
C GLY A 30 -4.49 -18.20 -9.12
N GLU A 31 -3.45 -18.20 -9.95
CA GLU A 31 -2.93 -19.43 -10.56
C GLU A 31 -1.87 -20.11 -9.70
N LYS A 32 -2.03 -21.43 -9.54
CA LYS A 32 -1.05 -22.29 -8.84
C LYS A 32 0.29 -22.25 -9.59
N PRO A 33 1.43 -22.41 -8.89
CA PRO A 33 2.79 -22.21 -9.44
C PRO A 33 3.16 -23.00 -10.70
N GLN A 34 2.36 -23.97 -11.13
CA GLN A 34 2.70 -24.94 -12.18
C GLN A 34 2.35 -24.49 -13.60
N GLU A 35 1.42 -23.55 -13.80
CA GLU A 35 0.96 -23.17 -15.15
C GLU A 35 1.81 -22.05 -15.80
N GLN A 36 2.58 -21.28 -15.02
CA GLN A 36 3.44 -20.21 -15.54
C GLN A 36 4.71 -20.69 -16.26
N ALA A 37 5.09 -21.97 -16.13
CA ALA A 37 6.31 -22.49 -16.74
C ALA A 37 6.21 -22.70 -18.27
N ILE A 38 5.01 -22.55 -18.87
CA ILE A 38 4.76 -22.97 -20.26
C ILE A 38 4.54 -21.79 -21.21
N ASN A 39 4.14 -20.61 -20.74
CA ASN A 39 3.86 -19.46 -21.62
C ASN A 39 4.89 -18.34 -21.45
N GLY A 40 5.92 -18.37 -22.30
CA GLY A 40 7.01 -17.38 -22.36
C GLY A 40 6.56 -16.01 -22.84
N THR A 41 6.16 -15.14 -21.91
CA THR A 41 6.15 -13.68 -22.13
C THR A 41 6.95 -12.98 -21.03
N ASN A 42 8.08 -12.39 -21.42
CA ASN A 42 9.06 -11.69 -20.57
C ASN A 42 8.60 -10.32 -20.01
N ASP A 43 7.31 -9.98 -20.13
CA ASP A 43 6.78 -8.64 -19.81
C ASP A 43 5.93 -8.60 -18.53
N GLN A 44 5.82 -9.71 -17.80
CA GLN A 44 5.06 -9.78 -16.54
C GLN A 44 5.99 -9.76 -15.34
N ILE A 45 5.70 -8.88 -14.37
CA ILE A 45 6.45 -8.76 -13.13
C ILE A 45 5.65 -9.43 -12.04
N LYS A 46 6.19 -10.50 -11.45
CA LYS A 46 5.56 -11.15 -10.31
C LYS A 46 5.63 -10.20 -9.10
N LEU A 47 4.46 -9.89 -8.54
CA LEU A 47 4.35 -9.13 -7.30
C LEU A 47 4.63 -10.03 -6.08
N ARG A 48 4.92 -9.42 -4.94
CA ARG A 48 5.08 -10.16 -3.69
C ARG A 48 3.73 -10.76 -3.27
N ASP A 49 3.71 -12.08 -3.04
CA ASP A 49 2.52 -12.80 -2.60
C ASP A 49 2.24 -12.54 -1.10
N ASP A 50 0.97 -12.39 -0.73
CA ASP A 50 0.53 -12.40 0.68
C ASP A 50 0.21 -13.85 1.08
N ALA A 51 0.89 -14.37 2.11
CA ALA A 51 0.67 -15.73 2.63
C ALA A 51 -0.75 -15.95 3.17
N THR A 52 -1.50 -14.87 3.43
CA THR A 52 -2.89 -14.93 3.89
C THR A 52 -3.92 -15.05 2.74
N GLY A 53 -3.46 -15.02 1.49
CA GLY A 53 -4.33 -15.15 0.31
C GLY A 53 -5.14 -13.89 -0.04
N ARG A 54 -4.84 -12.75 0.59
CA ARG A 54 -5.47 -11.46 0.26
C ARG A 54 -4.92 -10.89 -1.03
N ASN A 55 -5.69 -9.98 -1.64
CA ASN A 55 -5.28 -9.28 -2.84
C ASN A 55 -4.13 -8.31 -2.56
N PRO A 56 -3.25 -8.05 -3.54
CA PRO A 56 -2.10 -7.18 -3.37
C PRO A 56 -2.48 -5.70 -3.21
N LEU A 57 -1.68 -4.99 -2.41
CA LEU A 57 -1.64 -3.52 -2.38
C LEU A 57 -0.41 -3.03 -3.14
N VAL A 58 -0.59 -2.10 -4.08
CA VAL A 58 0.48 -1.37 -4.75
C VAL A 58 0.37 0.12 -4.40
N LEU A 59 1.51 0.77 -4.15
CA LEU A 59 1.56 2.22 -3.99
C LEU A 59 1.95 2.90 -5.30
N LEU A 60 1.27 3.97 -5.68
CA LEU A 60 1.72 4.88 -6.73
C LEU A 60 2.16 6.22 -6.10
N LEU A 61 3.45 6.52 -6.21
CA LEU A 61 4.08 7.73 -5.70
C LEU A 61 4.27 8.73 -6.83
N ASP A 62 3.46 9.78 -6.83
CA ASP A 62 3.49 10.87 -7.81
C ASP A 62 3.96 12.17 -7.15
N SER A 63 4.94 12.84 -7.75
CA SER A 63 5.50 14.10 -7.22
C SER A 63 6.12 14.01 -5.80
N ILE A 64 6.66 12.85 -5.39
CA ILE A 64 7.45 12.75 -4.14
C ILE A 64 8.86 13.26 -4.41
N VAL A 65 9.10 14.54 -4.16
CA VAL A 65 10.34 15.24 -4.54
C VAL A 65 11.46 15.14 -3.50
N ASP A 66 11.14 14.87 -2.24
CA ASP A 66 12.15 14.65 -1.20
C ASP A 66 12.63 13.18 -1.20
N PRO A 67 13.91 12.91 -1.51
CA PRO A 67 14.45 11.55 -1.50
C PRO A 67 14.41 10.89 -0.11
N GLN A 68 14.39 11.66 0.99
CA GLN A 68 14.24 11.11 2.33
C GLN A 68 12.83 10.53 2.53
N ASN A 69 11.79 11.28 2.14
CA ASN A 69 10.42 10.79 2.20
C ASN A 69 10.19 9.61 1.26
N LEU A 70 10.73 9.65 0.04
CA LEU A 70 10.67 8.51 -0.88
C LEU A 70 11.26 7.23 -0.24
N GLY A 71 12.49 7.32 0.31
CA GLY A 71 13.13 6.18 0.96
C GLY A 71 12.38 5.69 2.20
N ALA A 72 11.84 6.61 3.01
CA ALA A 72 11.03 6.28 4.18
C ALA A 72 9.73 5.55 3.80
N ILE A 73 9.04 6.00 2.75
CA ILE A 73 7.83 5.33 2.24
C ILE A 73 8.15 3.92 1.77
N ILE A 74 9.23 3.73 1.00
CA ILE A 74 9.64 2.39 0.52
C ILE A 74 9.91 1.46 1.69
N ARG A 75 10.59 1.95 2.73
CA ARG A 75 10.85 1.17 3.94
C ARG A 75 9.56 0.75 4.63
N THR A 76 8.65 1.69 4.84
CA THR A 76 7.35 1.43 5.47
C THR A 76 6.52 0.45 4.64
N ALA A 77 6.44 0.64 3.33
CA ALA A 77 5.73 -0.25 2.41
C ALA A 77 6.28 -1.68 2.49
N THR A 78 7.60 -1.83 2.48
CA THR A 78 8.27 -3.13 2.57
C THR A 78 7.99 -3.85 3.88
N PHE A 79 8.04 -3.10 4.98
CA PHE A 79 7.77 -3.61 6.32
C PHE A 79 6.31 -4.05 6.48
N MET A 80 5.37 -3.29 5.90
CA MET A 80 3.93 -3.58 5.99
C MET A 80 3.44 -4.65 5.01
N GLY A 81 4.30 -5.15 4.12
CA GLY A 81 3.93 -6.19 3.16
C GLY A 81 3.23 -5.67 1.90
N VAL A 82 3.42 -4.39 1.54
CA VAL A 82 3.01 -3.86 0.24
C VAL A 82 3.69 -4.67 -0.87
N ALA A 83 2.95 -4.94 -1.95
CA ALA A 83 3.38 -5.84 -3.00
C ALA A 83 4.40 -5.19 -3.97
N ALA A 84 4.23 -3.91 -4.28
CA ALA A 84 5.17 -3.10 -5.06
C ALA A 84 4.99 -1.59 -4.80
N VAL A 85 6.02 -0.83 -5.14
CA VAL A 85 6.00 0.64 -5.16
C VAL A 85 6.25 1.14 -6.58
N ALA A 86 5.24 1.75 -7.18
CA ALA A 86 5.32 2.44 -8.46
C ALA A 86 5.67 3.92 -8.24
N VAL A 87 6.64 4.44 -8.99
CA VAL A 87 7.13 5.81 -8.86
C VAL A 87 7.06 6.53 -10.21
N SER A 88 6.46 7.72 -10.21
CA SER A 88 6.42 8.59 -11.39
C SER A 88 7.84 9.07 -11.78
N THR A 89 8.24 8.90 -13.04
CA THR A 89 9.64 9.18 -13.43
C THR A 89 9.93 10.65 -13.75
N ARG A 90 8.91 11.50 -13.91
CA ARG A 90 9.10 12.90 -14.38
C ARG A 90 9.22 13.91 -13.25
N ASN A 91 8.55 13.65 -12.14
CA ASN A 91 8.21 14.61 -11.10
C ASN A 91 8.57 14.12 -9.69
N SER A 92 9.00 12.87 -9.52
CA SER A 92 9.51 12.36 -8.24
C SER A 92 11.04 12.45 -8.15
N ALA A 93 11.55 12.40 -6.92
CA ALA A 93 12.97 12.35 -6.61
C ALA A 93 13.65 11.20 -7.38
N PRO A 94 14.85 11.43 -7.93
CA PRO A 94 15.62 10.35 -8.50
C PRO A 94 16.01 9.35 -7.42
N PHE A 95 16.08 8.09 -7.81
CA PHE A 95 16.58 7.02 -6.94
C PHE A 95 18.07 7.22 -6.65
N SER A 96 18.36 7.89 -5.54
CA SER A 96 19.70 8.35 -5.15
C SER A 96 20.22 7.59 -3.93
N ASN A 97 21.49 7.81 -3.58
CA ASN A 97 22.09 7.31 -2.34
C ASN A 97 21.32 7.75 -1.07
N VAL A 98 20.63 8.89 -1.09
CA VAL A 98 19.77 9.35 0.01
C VAL A 98 18.55 8.44 0.14
N VAL A 99 17.91 8.07 -0.97
CA VAL A 99 16.78 7.12 -0.98
C VAL A 99 17.22 5.76 -0.44
N LEU A 100 18.36 5.24 -0.93
CA LEU A 100 18.91 3.96 -0.47
C LEU A 100 19.16 3.98 1.04
N LYS A 101 19.83 5.02 1.53
CA LYS A 101 20.14 5.19 2.95
C LYS A 101 18.85 5.31 3.79
N ALA A 102 17.90 6.14 3.39
CA ALA A 102 16.64 6.34 4.10
C ALA A 102 15.79 5.05 4.11
N SER A 103 15.84 4.26 3.03
CA SER A 103 15.13 2.99 2.92
C SER A 103 15.71 1.87 3.78
N ALA A 104 16.93 2.02 4.30
CA ALA A 104 17.62 1.02 5.13
C ALA A 104 17.64 -0.39 4.50
N GLY A 105 17.94 -0.48 3.20
CA GLY A 105 18.00 -1.74 2.44
C GLY A 105 16.66 -2.23 1.89
N ALA A 106 15.54 -1.59 2.26
CA ALA A 106 14.22 -1.97 1.76
C ALA A 106 14.10 -1.84 0.23
N SER A 107 14.79 -0.87 -0.38
CA SER A 107 14.77 -0.66 -1.83
C SER A 107 15.35 -1.84 -2.64
N GLU A 108 16.15 -2.71 -2.02
CA GLU A 108 16.75 -3.88 -2.67
C GLU A 108 15.76 -5.07 -2.75
N ASN A 109 14.79 -5.11 -1.84
CA ASN A 109 13.84 -6.22 -1.69
C ASN A 109 12.41 -5.85 -2.13
N MET A 110 12.13 -4.56 -2.30
CA MET A 110 10.84 -4.06 -2.78
C MET A 110 10.83 -4.01 -4.31
N PRO A 111 9.83 -4.61 -5.00
CA PRO A 111 9.63 -4.36 -6.42
C PRO A 111 9.34 -2.87 -6.68
N ILE A 112 10.25 -2.21 -7.41
CA ILE A 112 10.13 -0.78 -7.75
C ILE A 112 9.79 -0.63 -9.23
N LEU A 113 8.61 -0.08 -9.49
CA LEU A 113 8.07 0.10 -10.84
C LEU A 113 8.27 1.55 -11.28
N SER A 114 8.80 1.75 -12.48
CA SER A 114 9.00 3.09 -13.04
C SER A 114 7.86 3.44 -13.99
N VAL A 115 7.09 4.47 -13.64
CA VAL A 115 5.89 4.89 -14.38
C VAL A 115 6.15 6.20 -15.12
N LYS A 116 6.15 6.14 -16.46
CA LYS A 116 6.36 7.33 -17.31
C LYS A 116 5.12 8.20 -17.45
N GLN A 117 3.93 7.61 -17.37
CA GLN A 117 2.64 8.27 -17.56
C GLN A 117 1.66 7.77 -16.49
N ALA A 118 1.64 8.42 -15.33
CA ALA A 118 0.83 8.00 -14.19
C ALA A 118 -0.66 7.90 -14.51
N GLY A 119 -1.21 8.84 -15.29
CA GLY A 119 -2.63 8.82 -15.68
C GLY A 119 -3.02 7.56 -16.48
N LYS A 120 -2.20 7.20 -17.48
CA LYS A 120 -2.41 5.98 -18.28
C LYS A 120 -2.23 4.73 -17.43
N PHE A 121 -1.23 4.71 -16.55
CA PHE A 121 -1.01 3.60 -15.63
C PHE A 121 -2.22 3.33 -14.74
N VAL A 122 -2.84 4.38 -14.21
CA VAL A 122 -4.05 4.25 -13.37
C VAL A 122 -5.24 3.75 -14.19
N GLU A 123 -5.42 4.24 -15.42
CA GLU A 123 -6.50 3.79 -16.32
C GLU A 123 -6.35 2.32 -16.71
N ASP A 124 -5.14 1.92 -17.14
CA ASP A 124 -4.84 0.55 -17.54
C ASP A 124 -5.00 -0.41 -16.34
N SER A 125 -4.54 -0.02 -15.14
CA SER A 125 -4.71 -0.83 -13.92
C SER A 125 -6.18 -0.95 -13.52
N LYS A 126 -6.95 0.13 -13.64
CA LYS A 126 -8.40 0.13 -13.37
C LYS A 126 -9.14 -0.80 -14.34
N ALA A 127 -8.78 -0.81 -15.62
CA ALA A 127 -9.34 -1.72 -16.61
C ALA A 127 -9.03 -3.19 -16.29
N ALA A 128 -7.88 -3.46 -15.64
CA ALA A 128 -7.47 -4.78 -15.16
C ALA A 128 -8.07 -5.18 -13.80
N GLY A 129 -9.08 -4.46 -13.30
CA GLY A 129 -9.81 -4.80 -12.07
C GLY A 129 -9.24 -4.22 -10.78
N TRP A 130 -8.23 -3.35 -10.84
CA TRP A 130 -7.67 -2.72 -9.64
C TRP A 130 -8.57 -1.62 -9.08
N LYS A 131 -8.81 -1.68 -7.78
CA LYS A 131 -9.50 -0.63 -7.04
C LYS A 131 -8.53 0.50 -6.70
N ILE A 132 -8.73 1.63 -7.38
CA ILE A 132 -7.91 2.84 -7.22
C ILE A 132 -8.38 3.71 -6.04
N TYR A 133 -7.47 4.03 -5.14
CA TYR A 133 -7.64 4.96 -4.02
C TYR A 133 -6.71 6.17 -4.17
N ALA A 134 -7.21 7.37 -3.87
CA ALA A 134 -6.41 8.59 -3.82
C ALA A 134 -6.25 9.07 -2.39
N ALA A 135 -5.02 9.18 -1.89
CA ALA A 135 -4.75 9.84 -0.63
C ALA A 135 -5.01 11.35 -0.77
N VAL A 136 -5.96 11.87 0.00
CA VAL A 136 -6.29 13.30 0.02
C VAL A 136 -6.16 13.87 1.43
N ALA A 137 -5.93 15.18 1.51
CA ALA A 137 -5.95 15.88 2.79
C ALA A 137 -7.38 15.92 3.38
N PRO A 138 -7.52 16.06 4.71
CA PRO A 138 -8.82 16.19 5.36
C PRO A 138 -9.65 17.36 4.82
N GLU A 139 -10.98 17.21 4.81
CA GLU A 139 -11.93 18.09 4.12
C GLU A 139 -11.88 19.58 4.50
N ASP A 140 -11.37 19.93 5.68
CA ASP A 140 -11.18 21.33 6.12
C ASP A 140 -10.28 22.15 5.16
N PHE A 141 -9.54 21.47 4.26
CA PHE A 141 -8.59 22.06 3.31
C PHE A 141 -8.93 21.81 1.84
N LYS A 142 -10.18 21.47 1.50
CA LYS A 142 -10.64 21.56 0.09
C LYS A 142 -10.66 23.05 -0.31
N THR A 143 -9.49 23.57 -0.73
CA THR A 143 -9.22 24.99 -0.99
C THR A 143 -10.00 25.54 -2.18
N ASN A 144 -10.49 24.66 -3.06
CA ASN A 144 -11.23 25.05 -4.25
C ASN A 144 -12.71 24.64 -4.16
N PRO A 145 -13.66 25.59 -4.26
CA PRO A 145 -15.09 25.29 -4.37
C PRO A 145 -15.43 24.34 -5.54
N LEU A 146 -14.56 24.29 -6.57
CA LEU A 146 -14.67 23.41 -7.73
C LEU A 146 -14.28 21.94 -7.44
N ASP A 147 -13.63 21.63 -6.32
CA ASP A 147 -13.35 20.24 -5.91
C ASP A 147 -14.56 19.60 -5.21
N ASN A 148 -15.48 20.41 -4.67
CA ASN A 148 -16.75 19.95 -4.09
C ASN A 148 -17.79 19.51 -5.15
N MET A 149 -17.47 19.64 -6.45
CA MET A 149 -18.41 19.36 -7.55
C MET A 149 -18.40 17.89 -8.01
N ARG A 150 -17.50 17.05 -7.47
CA ARG A 150 -17.46 15.61 -7.81
C ARG A 150 -17.89 14.76 -6.62
N SER A 151 -18.85 13.88 -6.86
CA SER A 151 -19.33 12.86 -5.93
C SER A 151 -18.40 11.63 -5.92
N ILE A 152 -17.10 11.82 -5.72
CA ILE A 152 -16.23 10.68 -5.39
C ILE A 152 -16.47 10.39 -3.91
N GLU A 153 -16.65 9.11 -3.58
CA GLU A 153 -16.82 8.69 -2.19
C GLU A 153 -15.54 9.00 -1.40
N THR A 154 -15.65 9.83 -0.37
CA THR A 154 -14.56 10.08 0.58
C THR A 154 -14.72 9.15 1.78
N ARG A 155 -13.69 8.35 2.05
CA ARG A 155 -13.58 7.51 3.25
C ARG A 155 -12.44 7.98 4.14
N PHE A 156 -12.55 7.61 5.41
CA PHE A 156 -11.49 7.79 6.38
C PHE A 156 -10.86 6.45 6.73
N THR A 157 -9.59 6.46 7.11
CA THR A 157 -8.82 5.25 7.46
C THR A 157 -9.43 4.41 8.57
N ASP A 158 -10.25 5.00 9.46
CA ASP A 158 -10.94 4.29 10.53
C ASP A 158 -12.15 3.47 10.08
N ASN A 159 -12.72 3.78 8.91
CA ASN A 159 -13.92 3.16 8.37
C ASN A 159 -13.66 2.50 6.99
N LEU A 160 -12.42 2.07 6.72
CA LEU A 160 -12.05 1.51 5.42
C LEU A 160 -12.54 0.07 5.21
N GLY A 161 -12.71 -0.71 6.29
CA GLY A 161 -13.03 -2.14 6.21
C GLY A 161 -11.80 -2.99 5.87
N ASP A 162 -11.98 -4.08 5.13
CA ASP A 162 -10.90 -4.91 4.60
C ASP A 162 -10.91 -4.89 3.05
N PRO A 163 -10.40 -3.82 2.42
CA PRO A 163 -10.45 -3.65 0.97
C PRO A 163 -9.65 -4.72 0.22
N LEU A 164 -8.62 -5.30 0.85
CA LEU A 164 -7.77 -6.32 0.23
C LEU A 164 -8.46 -7.69 0.17
N SER A 165 -9.53 -7.92 0.93
CA SER A 165 -10.39 -9.10 0.78
C SER A 165 -11.26 -9.05 -0.48
N GLU A 166 -11.55 -7.86 -1.01
CA GLU A 166 -12.49 -7.67 -2.11
C GLU A 166 -11.79 -7.56 -3.47
N SER A 167 -10.67 -6.84 -3.55
CA SER A 167 -10.01 -6.53 -4.83
C SER A 167 -8.55 -6.11 -4.65
N PRO A 168 -7.71 -6.27 -5.69
CA PRO A 168 -6.37 -5.70 -5.69
C PRO A 168 -6.45 -4.17 -5.69
N CYS A 169 -5.63 -3.54 -4.86
CA CYS A 169 -5.75 -2.12 -4.55
C CYS A 169 -4.53 -1.33 -5.02
N LEU A 170 -4.77 -0.19 -5.65
CA LEU A 170 -3.74 0.80 -5.96
C LEU A 170 -3.98 2.06 -5.13
N LEU A 171 -3.07 2.35 -4.20
CA LEU A 171 -3.13 3.57 -3.38
C LEU A 171 -2.18 4.63 -3.94
N MET A 172 -2.73 5.75 -4.40
CA MET A 172 -1.97 6.89 -4.90
C MET A 172 -1.62 7.85 -3.76
N LEU A 173 -0.36 8.30 -3.72
CA LEU A 173 0.15 9.31 -2.79
C LEU A 173 0.82 10.44 -3.57
N GLY A 174 0.52 11.68 -3.20
CA GLY A 174 1.05 12.89 -3.83
C GLY A 174 2.12 13.60 -3.00
N GLY A 175 2.77 14.60 -3.59
CA GLY A 175 3.81 15.40 -2.94
C GLY A 175 3.32 16.21 -1.73
N GLU A 176 4.23 16.64 -0.86
CA GLU A 176 3.87 17.27 0.43
C GLU A 176 3.14 18.62 0.32
N GLY A 177 3.26 19.30 -0.83
CA GLY A 177 2.65 20.62 -1.07
C GLY A 177 1.28 20.53 -1.73
N GLU A 178 1.27 20.15 -3.01
CA GLU A 178 0.04 20.14 -3.83
C GLU A 178 -0.79 18.85 -3.67
N GLY A 179 -0.24 17.83 -3.00
CA GLY A 179 -0.84 16.51 -2.97
C GLY A 179 -0.84 15.85 -4.35
N LEU A 180 -1.88 15.08 -4.65
CA LEU A 180 -2.06 14.46 -5.96
C LEU A 180 -2.57 15.47 -6.98
N HIS A 181 -2.00 15.47 -8.18
CA HIS A 181 -2.56 16.25 -9.28
C HIS A 181 -4.02 15.85 -9.55
N ARG A 182 -4.88 16.85 -9.79
CA ARG A 182 -6.32 16.65 -10.05
C ARG A 182 -6.61 15.60 -11.14
N ALA A 183 -5.74 15.51 -12.15
CA ALA A 183 -5.84 14.49 -13.18
C ALA A 183 -5.78 13.06 -12.61
N LEU A 184 -4.94 12.79 -11.61
CA LEU A 184 -4.89 11.47 -10.96
C LEU A 184 -6.07 11.25 -10.02
N THR A 185 -6.36 12.22 -9.14
CA THR A 185 -7.48 12.11 -8.18
C THR A 185 -8.81 11.87 -8.92
N SER A 186 -9.01 12.51 -10.07
CA SER A 186 -10.20 12.34 -10.92
C SER A 186 -10.45 10.92 -11.44
N ARG A 187 -9.44 10.04 -11.40
CA ARG A 187 -9.49 8.64 -11.87
C ARG A 187 -9.71 7.65 -10.73
N ALA A 188 -9.61 8.09 -9.48
CA ALA A 188 -9.82 7.26 -8.31
C ALA A 188 -11.27 6.81 -8.17
N HIS A 189 -11.48 5.67 -7.53
CA HIS A 189 -12.81 5.23 -7.11
C HIS A 189 -13.20 5.83 -5.75
N ILE A 190 -12.21 5.95 -4.86
CA ILE A 190 -12.38 6.40 -3.48
C ILE A 190 -11.28 7.40 -3.16
N GLU A 191 -11.65 8.50 -2.53
CA GLU A 191 -10.74 9.40 -1.84
C GLU A 191 -10.56 8.92 -0.40
N LEU A 192 -9.33 8.74 0.05
CA LEU A 192 -9.00 8.24 1.37
C LEU A 192 -8.24 9.30 2.16
N SER A 193 -8.76 9.67 3.33
CA SER A 193 -8.14 10.65 4.22
C SER A 193 -7.80 10.04 5.57
N VAL A 194 -6.70 10.49 6.16
CA VAL A 194 -6.42 10.27 7.58
C VAL A 194 -7.30 11.24 8.38
N ARG A 195 -7.98 10.78 9.43
CA ARG A 195 -8.83 11.65 10.25
C ARG A 195 -7.98 12.64 11.04
N LYS A 196 -8.23 13.94 10.85
CA LYS A 196 -7.67 15.00 11.69
C LYS A 196 -8.40 15.05 13.04
N ARG A 197 -7.63 15.12 14.13
CA ARG A 197 -8.15 15.34 15.48
C ARG A 197 -8.51 16.81 15.68
N LYS A 198 -9.56 17.11 16.45
CA LYS A 198 -10.00 18.50 16.69
C LYS A 198 -8.92 19.33 17.37
N GLU A 199 -8.12 18.68 18.21
CA GLU A 199 -7.02 19.23 18.98
C GLU A 199 -5.79 19.58 18.11
N ALA A 200 -5.73 19.10 16.87
CA ALA A 200 -4.61 19.36 15.96
C ALA A 200 -4.56 20.81 15.44
N GLY A 201 -5.56 21.64 15.78
CA GLY A 201 -5.55 23.08 15.50
C GLY A 201 -5.36 23.38 14.01
N LYS A 202 -4.41 24.26 13.69
CA LYS A 202 -4.12 24.76 12.33
C LYS A 202 -3.16 23.88 11.53
N LEU A 203 -2.88 22.65 11.95
CA LEU A 203 -2.04 21.76 11.14
C LEU A 203 -2.85 21.21 9.95
N ASP A 204 -2.37 21.43 8.75
CA ASP A 204 -3.14 21.15 7.52
C ASP A 204 -3.02 19.68 7.11
N SER A 205 -1.82 19.11 7.23
CA SER A 205 -1.52 17.75 6.79
C SER A 205 -0.38 17.12 7.59
N LEU A 206 -0.22 15.80 7.42
CA LEU A 206 0.94 15.06 7.90
C LEU A 206 2.04 15.06 6.83
N ASN A 207 3.28 14.83 7.27
CA ASN A 207 4.35 14.47 6.33
C ASN A 207 3.94 13.23 5.52
N VAL A 208 4.23 13.21 4.22
CA VAL A 208 3.77 12.17 3.30
C VAL A 208 4.25 10.76 3.70
N SER A 209 5.44 10.61 4.27
CA SER A 209 5.95 9.31 4.73
C SER A 209 5.19 8.78 5.95
N VAL A 210 4.76 9.68 6.84
CA VAL A 210 3.92 9.34 8.00
C VAL A 210 2.51 8.99 7.55
N ALA A 211 1.94 9.80 6.64
CA ALA A 211 0.62 9.53 6.05
C ALA A 211 0.60 8.19 5.34
N ALA A 212 1.63 7.88 4.53
CA ALA A 212 1.77 6.60 3.85
C ALA A 212 1.73 5.43 4.83
N GLY A 213 2.39 5.53 5.99
CA GLY A 213 2.33 4.50 7.03
C GLY A 213 0.93 4.29 7.59
N ILE A 214 0.22 5.36 7.96
CA ILE A 214 -1.15 5.26 8.49
C ILE A 214 -2.11 4.68 7.45
N LEU A 215 -1.96 5.11 6.19
CA LEU A 215 -2.79 4.61 5.10
C LEU A 215 -2.50 3.13 4.81
N CYS A 216 -1.23 2.74 4.68
CA CYS A 216 -0.86 1.33 4.46
C CYS A 216 -1.36 0.44 5.61
N ASP A 217 -1.21 0.89 6.85
CA ASP A 217 -1.72 0.17 8.02
C ASP A 217 -3.25 -0.02 7.94
N ALA A 218 -3.99 1.01 7.50
CA ALA A 218 -5.44 0.89 7.30
C ALA A 218 -5.84 -0.19 6.26
N PHE A 219 -5.03 -0.41 5.21
CA PHE A 219 -5.25 -1.51 4.26
C PHE A 219 -4.82 -2.86 4.81
N MET A 220 -3.74 -2.89 5.60
CA MET A 220 -3.13 -4.15 6.05
C MET A 220 -3.80 -4.73 7.30
N ARG A 221 -4.51 -3.91 8.08
CA ARG A 221 -5.32 -4.36 9.23
C ARG A 221 -6.38 -5.36 8.78
N GLN A 222 -6.31 -6.58 9.31
CA GLN A 222 -7.38 -7.55 9.15
C GLN A 222 -8.56 -7.14 10.04
N VAL A 223 -9.72 -6.96 9.42
CA VAL A 223 -10.96 -6.80 10.16
C VAL A 223 -11.52 -8.20 10.36
N VAL A 224 -11.32 -8.79 11.55
CA VAL A 224 -12.01 -10.04 11.89
C VAL A 224 -13.51 -9.73 11.87
N PRO A 225 -14.31 -10.39 11.01
CA PRO A 225 -15.74 -10.13 10.96
C PRO A 225 -16.34 -10.40 12.34
N LYS A 226 -17.22 -9.52 12.82
CA LYS A 226 -17.93 -9.73 14.11
C LYS A 226 -18.57 -11.11 14.20
N THR A 227 -19.11 -11.60 13.08
CA THR A 227 -19.68 -12.94 12.95
C THR A 227 -18.68 -14.09 13.18
N MET A 228 -17.39 -13.87 12.91
CA MET A 228 -16.35 -14.86 13.18
C MET A 228 -15.90 -14.81 14.64
N VAL A 229 -15.88 -13.61 15.25
CA VAL A 229 -15.65 -13.43 16.69
C VAL A 229 -16.80 -14.06 17.49
N GLU A 230 -18.05 -13.83 17.09
CA GLU A 230 -19.25 -14.43 17.70
C GLU A 230 -19.19 -15.97 17.61
N LYS A 231 -18.86 -16.53 16.44
CA LYS A 231 -18.68 -17.99 16.30
C LYS A 231 -17.51 -18.57 17.10
N LEU A 232 -16.44 -17.81 17.29
CA LEU A 232 -15.31 -18.23 18.13
C LEU A 232 -15.70 -18.25 19.61
N LEU A 233 -16.47 -17.26 20.06
CA LEU A 233 -16.99 -17.18 21.43
C LEU A 233 -18.06 -18.26 21.69
N GLU A 234 -19.00 -18.47 20.77
CA GLU A 234 -20.00 -19.55 20.85
C GLU A 234 -19.34 -20.94 20.91
N GLY A 235 -18.27 -21.15 20.14
CA GLY A 235 -17.50 -22.40 20.15
C GLY A 235 -16.63 -22.62 21.40
N GLU A 236 -16.32 -21.56 22.17
CA GLU A 236 -15.66 -21.66 23.47
C GLU A 236 -16.68 -21.99 24.57
N GLU A 237 -17.86 -21.36 24.55
CA GLU A 237 -18.96 -21.65 25.49
C GLU A 237 -19.49 -23.10 25.34
N GLU A 238 -19.60 -23.62 24.11
CA GLU A 238 -19.99 -25.02 23.87
C GLU A 238 -18.95 -26.02 24.42
N LYS A 239 -17.65 -25.67 24.37
CA LYS A 239 -16.59 -26.52 24.92
C LYS A 239 -16.60 -26.54 26.44
N GLU A 240 -16.79 -25.39 27.08
CA GLU A 240 -16.92 -25.31 28.54
C GLU A 240 -18.16 -26.09 29.02
N ALA A 241 -19.29 -25.99 28.31
CA ALA A 241 -20.50 -26.75 28.63
C ALA A 241 -20.34 -28.27 28.44
N LEU A 242 -19.54 -28.71 27.47
CA LEU A 242 -19.24 -30.14 27.27
C LEU A 242 -18.28 -30.68 28.35
N ASP A 243 -17.29 -29.89 28.78
CA ASP A 243 -16.35 -30.28 29.83
C ASP A 243 -17.02 -30.32 31.22
N GLU A 244 -17.96 -29.41 31.51
CA GLU A 244 -18.76 -29.45 32.75
C GLU A 244 -19.69 -30.66 32.82
N ASN A 245 -20.37 -31.02 31.71
CA ASN A 245 -21.21 -32.21 31.67
C ASN A 245 -20.42 -33.51 31.82
N LYS A 246 -19.21 -33.56 31.26
CA LYS A 246 -18.31 -34.71 31.40
C LYS A 246 -17.80 -34.87 32.85
N ALA A 247 -17.53 -33.76 33.55
CA ALA A 247 -17.18 -33.77 34.96
C ALA A 247 -18.35 -34.19 35.89
N LEU A 248 -19.59 -33.92 35.49
CA LEU A 248 -20.80 -34.33 36.22
C LEU A 248 -21.13 -35.82 36.04
N ASP A 249 -20.88 -36.39 34.85
CA ASP A 249 -21.09 -37.82 34.57
C ASP A 249 -20.04 -38.70 35.29
N ASP A 250 -18.78 -38.25 35.38
CA ASP A 250 -17.73 -38.96 36.13
C ASP A 250 -17.99 -38.99 37.65
N ASN A 251 -18.83 -38.08 38.18
CA ASN A 251 -19.17 -38.01 39.60
C ASN A 251 -20.43 -38.79 40.00
N ARG A 252 -21.10 -39.45 39.04
CA ARG A 252 -22.28 -40.32 39.27
C ARG A 252 -21.97 -41.82 39.28
N LEU A 253 -20.69 -42.19 39.15
CA LEU A 253 -20.22 -43.58 39.07
C LEU A 253 -19.63 -44.13 40.39
N PHE A 254 -19.91 -43.50 41.53
CA PHE A 254 -19.58 -44.00 42.87
C PHE A 254 -20.83 -44.28 43.71
#